data_AF-A0A962QU36-F1
#
_entry.id   AF-A0A962QU36-F1
#
_cell.length_a   1.000
_cell.length_b   1.000
_cell.length_c   1.000
_cell.angle_alpha   90.00
_cell.angle_beta   90.00
_cell.angle_gamma   90.00
#
_symmetry.space_group_name_H-M   'P 1'
#
loop_
_entity.id
_entity.type
_entity.pdbx_description
1 polymer ?
#
loop_
_entity_poly.entity_id
_entity_poly.type
_entity_poly.pdbx_seq_one_letter_code
_entity_poly.pdbx_strand_id
1 'polypeptide(L)'
;MSKPALNRATHFGIVWGITLAIITLVEWNNVERDPLNHEILSPFIERQVQVSVEREQLPAAADVPTATDPEAADAVLRYDVSLEFNGPLFLACFFAPVLIFHLLGLAWRRIRGG
;
A
#
# COMPACT_ATOMS: atom_id res chain seq x y z
N MET A 1 26.71 -16.85 35.12
CA MET A 1 25.40 -16.68 34.48
C MET A 1 25.62 -16.42 32.99
N SER A 2 25.43 -17.43 32.13
CA SER A 2 25.48 -17.22 30.69
C SER A 2 24.26 -16.39 30.31
N LYS A 3 24.46 -15.17 29.77
CA LYS A 3 23.37 -14.38 29.18
C LYS A 3 22.63 -15.27 28.18
N PRO A 4 21.28 -15.27 28.14
CA PRO A 4 20.57 -15.98 27.09
C PRO A 4 21.06 -15.41 25.76
N ALA A 5 21.79 -16.21 24.98
CA ALA A 5 22.21 -15.82 23.66
C ALA A 5 20.94 -15.66 22.83
N LEU A 6 20.52 -14.41 22.62
CA LEU A 6 19.32 -14.09 21.84
C LEU A 6 19.43 -14.83 20.50
N ASN A 7 18.45 -15.69 20.21
CA ASN A 7 18.46 -16.48 18.99
C ASN A 7 18.52 -15.53 17.79
N ARG A 8 19.53 -15.68 16.94
CA ARG A 8 19.79 -14.79 15.79
C ARG A 8 18.56 -14.64 14.90
N ALA A 9 17.76 -15.69 14.79
CA ALA A 9 16.53 -15.68 13.99
C ALA A 9 15.42 -14.83 14.64
N THR A 10 15.35 -14.77 15.98
CA THR A 10 14.43 -13.89 16.71
C THR A 10 14.85 -12.42 16.56
N HIS A 11 16.15 -12.13 16.64
CA HIS A 11 16.66 -10.77 16.40
C HIS A 11 16.36 -10.30 14.98
N PHE A 12 16.65 -11.14 13.98
CA PHE A 12 16.30 -10.86 12.58
C PHE A 12 14.80 -10.61 12.40
N GLY A 13 13.94 -11.47 12.97
CA GLY A 13 12.50 -11.30 12.86
C GLY A 13 11.98 -9.99 13.45
N ILE A 14 12.52 -9.55 14.59
CA ILE A 14 12.17 -8.26 15.18
C ILE A 14 12.60 -7.10 14.28
N VAL A 15 13.86 -7.11 13.82
CA VAL A 15 14.39 -6.05 12.94
C VAL A 15 13.61 -6.00 11.63
N TRP A 16 13.39 -7.16 11.01
CA TRP A 16 12.61 -7.29 9.78
C TRP A 16 11.18 -6.78 9.95
N GLY A 17 10.54 -7.13 11.06
CA GLY A 17 9.21 -6.68 11.40
C GLY A 17 9.09 -5.18 11.54
N ILE A 18 10.03 -4.57 12.26
CA ILE A 18 10.09 -3.11 12.42
C ILE A 18 10.32 -2.45 11.05
N THR A 19 11.25 -2.97 10.25
CA THR A 19 11.52 -2.44 8.91
C THR A 19 10.28 -2.48 8.02
N LEU A 20 9.57 -3.62 7.95
CA LEU A 20 8.35 -3.73 7.17
C LEU A 20 7.28 -2.75 7.67
N ALA A 21 7.07 -2.66 8.99
CA ALA A 21 6.08 -1.74 9.56
C ALA A 21 6.38 -0.27 9.22
N ILE A 22 7.65 0.14 9.30
CA ILE A 22 8.07 1.50 8.95
C ILE A 22 7.82 1.76 7.46
N ILE A 23 8.22 0.84 6.58
CA ILE A 23 8.00 0.99 5.13
C ILE A 23 6.50 1.14 4.84
N THR A 24 5.67 0.24 5.38
CA THR A 24 4.21 0.29 5.21
C THR A 24 3.61 1.60 5.71
N LEU A 25 4.02 2.09 6.89
CA LEU A 25 3.50 3.34 7.46
C LEU A 25 3.92 4.57 6.65
N VAL A 26 5.19 4.64 6.25
CA VAL A 26 5.71 5.75 5.44
C VAL A 26 5.01 5.79 4.09
N GLU A 27 4.87 4.63 3.46
CA GLU A 27 4.21 4.51 2.17
C GLU A 27 2.72 4.86 2.27
N TRP A 28 2.01 4.34 3.27
CA TRP A 28 0.61 4.69 3.51
C TRP A 28 0.42 6.21 3.66
N ASN A 29 1.23 6.85 4.51
CA ASN A 29 1.15 8.29 4.71
C ASN A 29 1.53 9.09 3.45
N ASN A 30 2.44 8.60 2.62
CA ASN A 30 2.78 9.28 1.36
C ASN A 30 1.64 9.18 0.34
N VAL A 31 1.03 8.00 0.21
CA VAL A 31 -0.10 7.79 -0.69
C VAL A 31 -1.34 8.57 -0.21
N GLU A 32 -1.54 8.70 1.10
CA GLU A 32 -2.64 9.52 1.63
C GLU A 32 -2.46 11.03 1.32
N ARG A 33 -1.21 11.51 1.26
CA ARG A 33 -0.89 12.90 0.91
C ARG A 33 -0.96 13.19 -0.58
N ASP A 34 -0.56 12.25 -1.41
CA ASP A 34 -0.57 12.37 -2.88
C ASP A 34 -1.13 11.09 -3.53
N PRO A 35 -2.45 10.88 -3.46
CA PRO A 35 -3.06 9.61 -3.83
C PRO A 35 -2.95 9.28 -5.32
N LEU A 36 -2.79 10.29 -6.17
CA LEU A 36 -2.74 10.12 -7.63
C LEU A 36 -1.32 9.97 -8.18
N ASN A 37 -0.34 10.70 -7.62
CA ASN A 37 1.01 10.72 -8.20
C ASN A 37 2.02 9.84 -7.45
N HIS A 38 1.72 9.39 -6.23
CA HIS A 38 2.65 8.52 -5.51
C HIS A 38 2.67 7.10 -6.09
N GLU A 39 3.87 6.54 -6.27
CA GLU A 39 4.05 5.14 -6.64
C GLU A 39 3.96 4.26 -5.39
N ILE A 40 3.20 3.17 -5.50
CA ILE A 40 3.05 2.18 -4.44
C ILE A 40 4.07 1.07 -4.76
N LEU A 41 5.02 0.88 -3.84
CA LEU A 41 6.11 -0.09 -3.96
C LEU A 41 5.84 -1.36 -3.16
N SER A 42 5.01 -1.25 -2.11
CA SER A 42 4.61 -2.37 -1.30
C SER A 42 3.62 -3.27 -2.04
N PRO A 43 3.80 -4.60 -1.96
CA PRO A 43 2.94 -5.54 -2.68
C PRO A 43 1.56 -5.71 -2.01
N PHE A 44 1.36 -5.15 -0.82
CA PHE A 44 0.17 -5.35 0.01
C PHE A 44 -0.67 -4.07 0.18
N ILE A 45 -0.31 -2.97 -0.48
CA ILE A 45 -1.18 -1.80 -0.61
C ILE A 45 -1.66 -1.76 -2.05
N GLU A 46 -2.97 -1.58 -2.25
CA GLU A 46 -3.57 -1.46 -3.57
C GLU A 46 -4.33 -0.14 -3.67
N ARG A 47 -4.19 0.55 -4.81
CA ARG A 47 -4.91 1.79 -5.12
C ARG A 47 -5.94 1.52 -6.20
N GLN A 48 -7.19 1.85 -5.90
CA GLN A 48 -8.27 1.90 -6.87
C GLN A 48 -8.63 3.36 -7.14
N VAL A 49 -8.68 3.74 -8.42
CA VAL A 49 -9.03 5.11 -8.84
C VAL A 49 -10.31 5.03 -9.67
N GLN A 50 -11.37 5.68 -9.18
CA GLN A 50 -12.60 5.87 -9.92
C GLN A 50 -12.67 7.31 -10.41
N VAL A 51 -12.89 7.50 -11.72
CA VAL A 51 -13.02 8.83 -12.33
C VAL A 51 -14.49 9.05 -12.64
N SER A 52 -15.10 10.01 -11.98
CA SER A 52 -16.47 10.44 -12.23
C SER A 52 -16.45 11.80 -12.94
N VAL A 53 -17.38 11.99 -13.87
CA VAL A 53 -17.58 13.26 -14.58
C VAL A 53 -18.85 13.88 -14.03
N GLU A 54 -18.73 14.94 -13.22
CA GLU A 54 -19.88 15.68 -12.74
C GLU A 54 -20.14 16.82 -13.74
N ARG A 55 -21.22 16.69 -14.53
CA ARG A 55 -21.74 17.84 -15.28
C ARG A 55 -22.50 18.70 -14.29
N GLU A 56 -22.09 19.95 -14.14
CA GLU A 56 -22.86 20.97 -13.44
C GLU A 56 -24.30 20.97 -13.98
N GLN A 57 -25.25 20.47 -13.18
CA GLN A 57 -26.67 20.63 -13.47
C GLN A 57 -27.03 22.07 -13.14
N LEU A 58 -26.97 22.93 -14.17
CA LEU A 58 -27.49 24.29 -14.11
C LEU A 58 -28.92 24.25 -13.55
N PRO A 59 -29.29 25.11 -12.57
CA PRO A 59 -30.64 25.16 -12.05
C PRO A 59 -31.61 25.46 -13.20
N ALA A 60 -32.64 24.65 -13.34
CA ALA A 60 -33.67 24.86 -14.35
C ALA A 60 -34.49 26.12 -14.02
N ALA A 61 -34.15 27.26 -14.62
CA ALA A 61 -35.08 28.38 -14.80
C ALA A 61 -34.62 29.41 -15.85
N ALA A 62 -35.54 29.67 -16.78
CA ALA A 62 -35.74 30.85 -17.63
C ALA A 62 -35.14 30.88 -19.05
N ASP A 63 -36.06 30.93 -20.02
CA ASP A 63 -35.91 31.09 -21.46
C ASP A 63 -35.01 32.26 -21.90
N VAL A 64 -34.03 32.00 -22.78
CA VAL A 64 -33.54 32.94 -23.82
C VAL A 64 -32.97 32.13 -25.01
N PRO A 65 -33.31 32.43 -26.29
CA PRO A 65 -32.83 31.68 -27.44
C PRO A 65 -31.51 32.23 -28.03
N THR A 66 -30.75 31.31 -28.64
CA THR A 66 -29.72 31.53 -29.68
C THR A 66 -28.34 32.02 -29.25
N ALA A 67 -27.38 31.08 -29.17
CA ALA A 67 -26.12 31.10 -29.93
C ALA A 67 -25.41 29.74 -29.77
N THR A 68 -24.98 29.16 -30.88
CA THR A 68 -24.21 27.92 -30.94
C THR A 68 -22.77 28.21 -30.53
N ASP A 69 -22.36 27.78 -29.33
CA ASP A 69 -20.96 27.58 -28.95
C ASP A 69 -20.80 26.11 -28.49
N PRO A 70 -20.00 25.27 -29.17
CA PRO A 70 -19.76 23.89 -28.78
C PRO A 70 -18.50 23.75 -27.88
N GLU A 71 -18.17 24.75 -27.07
CA GLU A 71 -16.90 24.78 -26.34
C GLU A 71 -17.04 25.49 -24.99
N ALA A 72 -17.72 24.83 -24.03
CA ALA A 72 -17.55 25.01 -22.58
C ALA A 72 -18.63 24.22 -21.83
N ALA A 73 -18.60 22.89 -21.91
CA ALA A 73 -19.13 22.11 -20.79
C ALA A 73 -17.92 21.88 -19.87
N ASP A 74 -17.78 22.73 -18.85
CA ASP A 74 -16.83 22.58 -17.75
C ASP A 74 -17.14 21.26 -17.03
N ALA A 75 -16.68 20.16 -17.60
CA ALA A 75 -16.78 18.84 -17.02
C ALA A 75 -15.71 18.75 -15.94
N VAL A 76 -16.09 19.02 -14.70
CA VAL A 76 -15.20 18.86 -13.55
C VAL A 76 -14.97 17.36 -13.35
N LEU A 77 -13.75 16.91 -13.63
CA LEU A 77 -13.31 15.54 -13.34
C LEU A 77 -13.16 15.39 -11.83
N ARG A 78 -13.88 14.43 -11.26
CA ARG A 78 -13.78 14.06 -9.85
C ARG A 78 -13.10 12.70 -9.75
N TYR A 79 -12.07 12.64 -8.92
CA TYR A 79 -11.28 11.42 -8.69
C TYR A 79 -11.62 10.90 -7.29
N ASP A 80 -12.30 9.77 -7.23
CA ASP A 80 -12.49 9.02 -6.00
C ASP A 80 -11.37 7.98 -5.89
N VAL A 81 -10.50 8.14 -4.89
CA VAL A 81 -9.37 7.23 -4.65
C VAL A 81 -9.64 6.43 -3.39
N SER A 82 -9.63 5.10 -3.52
CA SER A 82 -9.68 4.17 -2.38
C SER A 82 -8.36 3.39 -2.27
N LEU A 83 -7.95 3.18 -1.02
CA LEU A 83 -6.75 2.43 -0.67
C LEU A 83 -7.16 1.18 0.08
N GLU A 84 -6.68 0.03 -0.39
CA GLU A 84 -6.92 -1.26 0.23
C GLU A 84 -5.62 -1.85 0.76
N PHE A 85 -5.69 -2.47 1.95
CA PHE A 85 -4.55 -3.11 2.58
C PHE A 85 -4.76 -4.63 2.67
N ASN A 86 -3.87 -5.38 2.00
CA ASN A 86 -3.86 -6.83 2.01
C ASN A 86 -3.06 -7.37 3.21
N GLY A 87 -3.72 -7.41 4.37
CA GLY A 87 -3.15 -7.94 5.61
C GLY A 87 -2.60 -9.38 5.53
N PRO A 88 -3.29 -10.33 4.88
CA PRO A 88 -2.75 -11.67 4.68
C PRO A 88 -1.42 -11.70 3.91
N LEU A 89 -1.31 -10.91 2.85
CA LEU A 89 -0.08 -10.81 2.06
C LEU A 89 1.04 -10.13 2.86
N PHE A 90 0.72 -9.10 3.64
CA PHE A 90 1.67 -8.48 4.57
C PHE A 90 2.25 -9.52 5.55
N LEU A 91 1.40 -10.37 6.14
CA LEU A 91 1.86 -11.44 7.04
C LEU A 91 2.71 -12.47 6.31
N ALA A 92 2.37 -12.84 5.07
CA ALA A 92 3.19 -13.73 4.27
C ALA A 92 4.60 -13.15 4.01
N CYS A 93 4.69 -11.87 3.62
CA CYS A 93 5.96 -11.16 3.45
C CYS A 93 6.75 -11.00 4.76
N PHE A 94 6.06 -10.88 5.89
CA PHE A 94 6.70 -10.85 7.21
C PHE A 94 7.30 -12.22 7.56
N PHE A 95 6.51 -13.29 7.47
CA PHE A 95 6.92 -14.61 7.97
C PHE A 95 7.83 -15.37 7.02
N ALA A 96 7.69 -15.22 5.70
CA ALA A 96 8.48 -15.96 4.72
C ALA A 96 10.00 -15.89 4.98
N PRO A 97 10.65 -14.72 5.10
CA PRO A 97 12.08 -14.66 5.40
C PRO A 97 12.41 -15.20 6.79
N VAL A 98 11.57 -14.97 7.80
CA VAL A 98 11.79 -15.49 9.17
C VAL A 98 11.82 -17.02 9.18
N LEU A 99 10.89 -17.65 8.45
CA LEU A 99 10.80 -19.11 8.31
C LEU A 99 12.00 -19.65 7.52
N ILE A 100 12.39 -19.00 6.42
CA ILE A 100 13.58 -19.37 5.64
C ILE A 100 14.82 -19.40 6.53
N PHE A 101 15.08 -18.34 7.31
CA PHE A 101 16.23 -18.31 8.22
C PHE A 101 16.19 -19.40 9.29
N HIS A 102 15.00 -19.72 9.83
CA HIS A 102 14.84 -20.83 10.77
C HIS A 102 15.15 -22.19 10.11
N LEU A 103 14.63 -22.43 8.91
CA LEU A 103 14.84 -23.67 8.16
C LEU A 103 16.31 -23.85 7.78
N LEU A 104 16.97 -22.81 7.26
CA LEU A 104 18.41 -22.85 7.00
C LEU A 104 19.21 -23.13 8.27
N GLY A 105 18.84 -22.50 9.39
CA GLY A 105 19.50 -22.73 10.67
C GLY A 105 19.33 -24.15 11.21
N LEU A 106 18.22 -24.82 10.90
CA LEU A 106 17.99 -26.23 11.24
C LEU A 106 18.76 -27.16 10.29
N ALA A 107 18.72 -26.90 8.99
CA ALA A 107 19.45 -27.67 7.98
C ALA A 107 20.96 -27.64 8.23
N TRP A 108 21.52 -26.46 8.52
CA TRP A 108 22.94 -26.31 8.84
C TRP A 108 23.36 -27.08 10.10
N ARG A 109 22.53 -27.05 11.14
CA ARG A 109 22.77 -27.85 12.36
C ARG A 109 22.77 -29.34 12.08
N ARG A 110 21.87 -29.81 11.20
CA ARG A 110 21.81 -31.22 10.82
C ARG A 110 23.02 -31.68 10.00
N ILE A 111 23.52 -30.83 9.09
CA ILE A 111 24.72 -31.14 8.29
C ILE A 111 26.00 -31.15 9.14
N ARG A 112 26.07 -30.32 10.19
CA ARG A 112 27.29 -30.12 10.99
C ARG A 112 27.34 -30.94 12.28
N GLY A 113 26.20 -31.48 12.71
CA GLY A 113 26.05 -32.29 13.93
C GLY A 113 25.66 -33.75 13.68
N GLY A 114 25.59 -34.18 12.42
CA GLY A 114 25.67 -35.60 12.03
C GLY A 114 27.09 -35.90 11.58
#